data_AF-A0A927T6P9-F1
#
_entry.id   AF-A0A927T6P9-F1
#
_cell.length_a   1.000
_cell.length_b   1.000
_cell.length_c   1.000
_cell.angle_alpha   90.00
_cell.angle_beta   90.00
_cell.angle_gamma   90.00
#
_symmetry.space_group_name_H-M   'P 1'
#
loop_
_entity.id
_entity.type
_entity.pdbx_description
1 polymer ?
#
loop_
_entity_poly.entity_id
_entity_poly.type
_entity_poly.pdbx_seq_one_letter_code
_entity_poly.pdbx_strand_id
1 'polypeptide(L)'
;MHFKNITEQKIAYKLLTLAAFVTVALFVVRVIYAGAIALPYPQEIQEASSVALTNMFLEGKSPYLAASIQYEVPGINYDYPFFASLLAAAIAAVFKCSAVVAHFVISVISILGSGIIGFFAVKKYSKTTIAPLFAAFLFMLCHWRYGYVSAAPDDLGLLLLMLTLYGAASEKIKYKCVWCSVGITLCFYTKQYFVFAAIPVFVYMLLYSRKEALRLFLITLGMNIAVAAVITTEWPLYWMRAFAFTYIGAGIGGGFKFSTFLDQLNYLIYTFAGLFAIVVTAIFMAVRKRKKTGNTSCKVKVQENDIFALSVVSSIVMIAPLSIIGRNDGALMSYYLQLWVHSVVVVALVCMERMKPEDDPVLLHEAVYVTAYAAIMALTVYFGFGRLPLHTLTPEEVANWKKAYEYTAKYSDHGDIFYSRSLAYDGFARKNGEWMCGHEGEVDSEAEGHIVDAGIPLEVFPYLRPLVNQNETFRQGLVQKAASHRYSLITFETEDAFTVFNETVCKDCGYKCIDKIELQLGLMTYEVQFYALEDY
;
A
#
# COMPACT_ATOMS: atom_id res chain seq x y z
N MET A 1 -0.89 34.50 -44.10
CA MET A 1 -0.04 33.71 -43.18
C MET A 1 -0.72 33.28 -41.87
N HIS A 2 -1.87 33.83 -41.45
CA HIS A 2 -2.49 33.46 -40.16
C HIS A 2 -3.17 32.07 -40.08
N PHE A 3 -3.67 31.51 -41.18
CA PHE A 3 -4.41 30.23 -41.16
C PHE A 3 -3.54 28.98 -40.96
N LYS A 4 -2.27 29.01 -41.36
CA LYS A 4 -1.34 27.86 -41.22
C LYS A 4 -1.01 27.61 -39.75
N ASN A 5 -0.78 28.70 -39.00
CA ASN A 5 -0.35 28.67 -37.60
C ASN A 5 -1.45 28.17 -36.63
N ILE A 6 -2.72 28.54 -36.85
CA ILE A 6 -3.85 28.06 -36.01
C ILE A 6 -4.05 26.55 -36.15
N THR A 7 -3.75 26.01 -37.35
CA THR A 7 -3.89 24.57 -37.64
C THR A 7 -2.78 23.77 -36.97
N GLU A 8 -1.54 24.25 -37.02
CA GLU A 8 -0.36 23.62 -36.37
C GLU A 8 -0.48 23.62 -34.84
N GLN A 9 -1.01 24.68 -34.23
CA GLN A 9 -1.24 24.75 -32.79
C GLN A 9 -2.29 23.72 -32.33
N LYS A 10 -3.41 23.60 -33.06
CA LYS A 10 -4.42 22.55 -32.78
C LYS A 10 -3.84 21.14 -32.94
N ILE A 11 -2.85 20.95 -33.83
CA ILE A 11 -2.15 19.67 -33.98
C ILE A 11 -1.28 19.38 -32.77
N ALA A 12 -0.51 20.35 -32.25
CA ALA A 12 0.36 20.14 -31.09
C ALA A 12 -0.42 19.69 -29.83
N TYR A 13 -1.57 20.31 -29.53
CA TYR A 13 -2.43 19.85 -28.42
C TYR A 13 -3.00 18.46 -28.65
N LYS A 14 -3.41 18.15 -29.89
CA LYS A 14 -3.92 16.82 -30.24
C LYS A 14 -2.83 15.76 -30.08
N LEU A 15 -1.61 16.05 -30.52
CA LEU A 15 -0.46 15.16 -30.36
C LEU A 15 -0.13 14.94 -28.88
N LEU A 16 -0.11 15.99 -28.06
CA LEU A 16 0.17 15.86 -26.63
C LEU A 16 -0.97 15.15 -25.88
N THR A 17 -2.22 15.36 -26.28
CA THR A 17 -3.37 14.62 -25.75
C THR A 17 -3.29 13.14 -26.13
N LEU A 18 -2.93 12.83 -27.39
CA LEU A 18 -2.72 11.47 -27.85
C LEU A 18 -1.57 10.81 -27.08
N ALA A 19 -0.46 11.52 -26.88
CA ALA A 19 0.65 11.03 -26.08
C ALA A 19 0.22 10.73 -24.62
N ALA A 20 -0.52 11.64 -23.98
CA ALA A 20 -1.06 11.42 -22.64
C ALA A 20 -1.98 10.19 -22.59
N PHE A 21 -2.86 10.03 -23.58
CA PHE A 21 -3.76 8.89 -23.70
C PHE A 21 -2.99 7.58 -23.89
N VAL A 22 -2.01 7.55 -24.80
CA VAL A 22 -1.18 6.38 -25.04
C VAL A 22 -0.40 6.00 -23.79
N THR A 23 0.17 6.96 -23.06
CA THR A 23 0.85 6.71 -21.78
C THR A 23 -0.10 6.06 -20.75
N VAL A 24 -1.32 6.59 -20.61
CA VAL A 24 -2.33 6.00 -19.73
C VAL A 24 -2.67 4.58 -20.17
N ALA A 25 -2.95 4.36 -21.46
CA ALA A 25 -3.31 3.06 -21.99
C ALA A 25 -2.20 2.02 -21.80
N LEU A 26 -0.94 2.39 -22.09
CA LEU A 26 0.22 1.53 -21.86
C LEU A 26 0.40 1.20 -20.38
N PHE A 27 0.18 2.18 -19.49
CA PHE A 27 0.23 1.93 -18.05
C PHE A 27 -0.89 0.99 -17.59
N VAL A 28 -2.10 1.12 -18.10
CA VAL A 28 -3.21 0.19 -17.81
C VAL A 28 -2.88 -1.23 -18.28
N VAL A 29 -2.39 -1.38 -19.51
CA VAL A 29 -1.94 -2.69 -20.03
C VAL A 29 -0.86 -3.28 -19.11
N ARG A 30 0.06 -2.45 -18.64
CA ARG A 30 1.11 -2.86 -17.71
C ARG A 30 0.56 -3.33 -16.36
N VAL A 31 -0.39 -2.61 -15.77
CA VAL A 31 -1.05 -3.02 -14.50
C VAL A 31 -1.67 -4.41 -14.64
N ILE A 32 -2.41 -4.63 -15.73
CA ILE A 32 -3.08 -5.90 -16.01
C ILE A 32 -2.05 -7.02 -16.24
N TYR A 33 -1.02 -6.74 -17.04
CA TYR A 33 0.04 -7.70 -17.33
C TYR A 33 0.84 -8.09 -16.09
N ALA A 34 1.22 -7.10 -15.26
CA ALA A 34 1.92 -7.34 -14.01
C ALA A 34 1.08 -8.20 -13.06
N GLY A 35 -0.21 -7.90 -12.92
CA GLY A 35 -1.12 -8.73 -12.13
C GLY A 35 -1.21 -10.17 -12.67
N ALA A 36 -1.37 -10.35 -13.99
CA ALA A 36 -1.52 -11.68 -14.58
C ALA A 36 -0.27 -12.57 -14.43
N ILE A 37 0.93 -12.00 -14.57
CA ILE A 37 2.19 -12.75 -14.44
C ILE A 37 2.55 -13.03 -12.98
N ALA A 38 2.22 -12.13 -12.08
CA ALA A 38 2.51 -12.28 -10.66
C ALA A 38 1.57 -13.26 -9.94
N LEU A 39 0.41 -13.62 -10.53
CA LEU A 39 -0.56 -14.53 -9.89
C LEU A 39 0.04 -15.82 -9.28
N PRO A 40 1.03 -16.50 -9.91
CA PRO A 40 1.58 -17.73 -9.34
C PRO A 40 2.57 -17.50 -8.19
N TYR A 41 3.08 -16.28 -7.98
CA TYR A 41 4.21 -16.01 -7.11
C TYR A 41 3.93 -14.84 -6.15
N PRO A 42 4.23 -14.96 -4.84
CA PRO A 42 4.16 -13.81 -3.95
C PRO A 42 5.12 -12.72 -4.42
N GLN A 43 4.66 -11.47 -4.35
CA GLN A 43 5.42 -10.27 -4.71
C GLN A 43 6.05 -9.59 -3.49
N GLU A 44 5.68 -10.02 -2.29
CA GLU A 44 6.16 -9.50 -1.03
C GLU A 44 6.09 -10.59 0.04
N ILE A 45 7.02 -10.58 1.00
CA ILE A 45 7.16 -11.67 1.97
C ILE A 45 5.95 -11.78 2.92
N GLN A 46 5.29 -10.66 3.26
CA GLN A 46 4.11 -10.64 4.12
C GLN A 46 2.80 -10.88 3.35
N GLU A 47 2.84 -10.97 2.03
CA GLU A 47 1.65 -11.13 1.19
C GLU A 47 0.89 -12.44 1.51
N ALA A 48 1.61 -13.49 1.90
CA ALA A 48 1.05 -14.77 2.30
C ALA A 48 0.12 -14.64 3.52
N SER A 49 0.37 -13.72 4.45
CA SER A 49 -0.53 -13.46 5.58
C SER A 49 -1.90 -12.99 5.13
N SER A 50 -1.96 -12.07 4.17
CA SER A 50 -3.23 -11.55 3.64
C SER A 50 -4.08 -12.68 3.08
N VAL A 51 -3.45 -13.55 2.29
CA VAL A 51 -4.07 -14.69 1.63
C VAL A 51 -4.51 -15.74 2.65
N ALA A 52 -3.66 -16.06 3.62
CA ALA A 52 -3.97 -17.02 4.67
C ALA A 52 -5.14 -16.53 5.55
N LEU A 53 -5.17 -15.25 5.93
CA LEU A 53 -6.28 -14.65 6.69
C LEU A 53 -7.60 -14.70 5.90
N THR A 54 -7.51 -14.47 4.59
CA THR A 54 -8.66 -14.57 3.68
C THR A 54 -9.19 -16.00 3.60
N ASN A 55 -8.30 -16.99 3.48
CA ASN A 55 -8.66 -18.41 3.49
C ASN A 55 -9.33 -18.81 4.81
N MET A 56 -8.84 -18.33 5.96
CA MET A 56 -9.50 -18.55 7.26
C MET A 56 -10.95 -18.04 7.25
N PHE A 57 -11.20 -16.82 6.76
CA PHE A 57 -12.55 -16.29 6.66
C PHE A 57 -13.45 -17.10 5.72
N LEU A 58 -12.92 -17.57 4.59
CA LEU A 58 -13.64 -18.46 3.67
C LEU A 58 -14.03 -19.80 4.31
N GLU A 59 -13.23 -20.29 5.25
CA GLU A 59 -13.50 -21.49 6.04
C GLU A 59 -14.42 -21.24 7.25
N GLY A 60 -14.88 -19.99 7.47
CA GLY A 60 -15.65 -19.62 8.65
C GLY A 60 -14.83 -19.59 9.95
N LYS A 61 -13.49 -19.56 9.83
CA LYS A 61 -12.56 -19.42 10.96
C LYS A 61 -12.15 -17.95 11.10
N SER A 62 -11.75 -17.56 12.31
CA SER A 62 -11.15 -16.25 12.56
C SER A 62 -10.05 -16.38 13.60
N PRO A 63 -8.83 -15.86 13.34
CA PRO A 63 -7.75 -15.89 14.33
C PRO A 63 -8.04 -14.96 15.51
N TYR A 64 -9.03 -14.06 15.37
CA TYR A 64 -9.33 -13.03 16.36
C TYR A 64 -10.32 -13.46 17.45
N LEU A 65 -10.91 -14.67 17.34
CA LEU A 65 -11.80 -15.23 18.36
C LEU A 65 -11.00 -15.72 19.57
N ALA A 66 -11.52 -15.52 20.78
CA ALA A 66 -10.87 -16.04 22.01
C ALA A 66 -10.65 -17.56 21.97
N ALA A 67 -11.56 -18.31 21.33
CA ALA A 67 -11.43 -19.75 21.13
C ALA A 67 -10.16 -20.14 20.36
N SER A 68 -9.57 -19.24 19.57
CA SER A 68 -8.37 -19.53 18.78
C SER A 68 -7.14 -19.80 19.62
N ILE A 69 -7.12 -19.39 20.90
CA ILE A 69 -6.04 -19.70 21.85
C ILE A 69 -5.94 -21.20 22.11
N GLN A 70 -7.05 -21.94 21.98
CA GLN A 70 -7.09 -23.38 22.23
C GLN A 70 -6.78 -24.21 20.98
N TYR A 71 -6.55 -23.57 19.83
CA TYR A 71 -6.23 -24.30 18.61
C TYR A 71 -4.79 -24.83 18.68
N GLU A 72 -4.58 -26.02 18.13
CA GLU A 72 -3.26 -26.64 18.03
C GLU A 72 -2.31 -25.82 17.15
N VAL A 73 -2.84 -25.30 16.05
CA VAL A 73 -2.15 -24.36 15.17
C VAL A 73 -2.57 -22.94 15.54
N PRO A 74 -1.64 -22.04 15.93
CA PRO A 74 -1.94 -20.65 16.20
C PRO A 74 -2.61 -19.99 14.99
N GLY A 75 -3.57 -19.11 15.27
CA GLY A 75 -4.10 -18.20 14.25
C GLY A 75 -3.01 -17.23 13.77
N ILE A 76 -3.23 -16.62 12.61
CA ILE A 76 -2.24 -15.74 11.99
C ILE A 76 -1.98 -14.50 12.84
N ASN A 77 -0.69 -14.16 13.02
CA ASN A 77 -0.28 -12.86 13.56
C ASN A 77 0.04 -11.93 12.40
N TYR A 78 -0.75 -10.87 12.25
CA TYR A 78 -0.72 -10.03 11.06
C TYR A 78 -0.81 -8.56 11.47
N ASP A 79 0.21 -7.79 11.08
CA ASP A 79 0.34 -6.38 11.39
C ASP A 79 -0.66 -5.50 10.64
N TYR A 80 -1.25 -5.99 9.55
CA TYR A 80 -2.29 -5.27 8.83
C TYR A 80 -3.71 -5.58 9.34
N PRO A 81 -4.59 -4.56 9.39
CA PRO A 81 -6.00 -4.73 9.69
C PRO A 81 -6.77 -5.66 8.73
N PHE A 82 -7.90 -6.19 9.21
CA PHE A 82 -8.63 -7.27 8.54
C PHE A 82 -9.45 -6.87 7.30
N PHE A 83 -9.71 -5.59 7.03
CA PHE A 83 -10.75 -5.20 6.05
C PHE A 83 -10.42 -5.65 4.63
N ALA A 84 -9.16 -5.56 4.20
CA ALA A 84 -8.75 -6.00 2.86
C ALA A 84 -8.99 -7.50 2.68
N SER A 85 -8.57 -8.32 3.64
CA SER A 85 -8.79 -9.77 3.62
C SER A 85 -10.25 -10.17 3.74
N LEU A 86 -11.05 -9.42 4.52
CA LEU A 86 -12.48 -9.65 4.63
C LEU A 86 -13.20 -9.34 3.31
N LEU A 87 -12.84 -8.25 2.64
CA LEU A 87 -13.37 -7.90 1.32
C LEU A 87 -12.94 -8.94 0.27
N ALA A 88 -11.69 -9.37 0.29
CA ALA A 88 -11.18 -10.42 -0.59
C ALA A 88 -11.95 -11.74 -0.38
N ALA A 89 -12.25 -12.11 0.87
CA ALA A 89 -13.03 -13.31 1.18
C ALA A 89 -14.46 -13.19 0.63
N ALA A 90 -15.10 -12.03 0.76
CA ALA A 90 -16.42 -11.80 0.18
C ALA A 90 -16.41 -11.93 -1.35
N ILE A 91 -15.40 -11.36 -2.02
CA ILE A 91 -15.23 -11.47 -3.49
C ILE A 91 -14.97 -12.93 -3.89
N ALA A 92 -14.03 -13.60 -3.22
CA ALA A 92 -13.69 -15.00 -3.48
C ALA A 92 -14.91 -15.92 -3.31
N ALA A 93 -15.73 -15.70 -2.27
CA ALA A 93 -16.95 -16.46 -2.04
C ALA A 93 -18.01 -16.22 -3.13
N VAL A 94 -18.21 -14.96 -3.55
CA VAL A 94 -19.21 -14.59 -4.58
C VAL A 94 -18.82 -15.09 -5.97
N PHE A 95 -17.55 -14.89 -6.36
CA PHE A 95 -17.07 -15.24 -7.70
C PHE A 95 -16.44 -16.64 -7.79
N LYS A 96 -16.35 -17.36 -6.67
CA LYS A 96 -15.77 -18.71 -6.57
C LYS A 96 -14.33 -18.77 -7.11
N CYS A 97 -13.50 -17.79 -6.76
CA CYS A 97 -12.08 -17.74 -7.12
C CYS A 97 -11.19 -17.95 -5.88
N SER A 98 -9.88 -18.14 -6.10
CA SER A 98 -8.93 -18.24 -4.99
C SER A 98 -8.74 -16.89 -4.29
N ALA A 99 -8.33 -16.92 -3.02
CA ALA A 99 -8.01 -15.71 -2.26
C ALA A 99 -6.96 -14.83 -2.96
N VAL A 100 -5.94 -15.44 -3.59
CA VAL A 100 -4.91 -14.73 -4.37
C VAL A 100 -5.56 -13.92 -5.51
N VAL A 101 -6.43 -14.55 -6.30
CA VAL A 101 -7.10 -13.87 -7.42
C VAL A 101 -7.99 -12.73 -6.91
N ALA A 102 -8.73 -12.94 -5.82
CA ALA A 102 -9.60 -11.91 -5.24
C ALA A 102 -8.81 -10.66 -4.81
N HIS A 103 -7.68 -10.84 -4.14
CA HIS A 103 -6.79 -9.73 -3.76
C HIS A 103 -6.21 -9.00 -4.98
N PHE A 104 -5.73 -9.72 -5.99
CA PHE A 104 -5.21 -9.10 -7.21
C PHE A 104 -6.28 -8.29 -7.95
N VAL A 105 -7.52 -8.79 -7.99
CA VAL A 105 -8.66 -8.05 -8.54
C VAL A 105 -8.92 -6.76 -7.74
N ILE A 106 -8.87 -6.80 -6.41
CA ILE A 106 -9.00 -5.61 -5.56
C ILE A 106 -7.91 -4.59 -5.90
N SER A 107 -6.65 -5.02 -6.00
CA SER A 107 -5.51 -4.15 -6.28
C SER A 107 -5.60 -3.52 -7.67
N VAL A 108 -5.92 -4.30 -8.72
CA VAL A 108 -6.13 -3.77 -10.08
C VAL A 108 -7.28 -2.77 -10.11
N ILE A 109 -8.43 -3.08 -9.50
CA ILE A 109 -9.57 -2.17 -9.44
C ILE A 109 -9.20 -0.88 -8.68
N SER A 110 -8.41 -1.01 -7.60
CA SER A 110 -7.97 0.12 -6.80
C SER A 110 -7.09 1.07 -7.58
N ILE A 111 -6.09 0.54 -8.30
CA ILE A 111 -5.21 1.33 -9.17
C ILE A 111 -6.03 2.06 -10.24
N LEU A 112 -6.87 1.33 -10.99
CA LEU A 112 -7.69 1.92 -12.06
C LEU A 112 -8.69 2.94 -11.53
N GLY A 113 -9.33 2.64 -10.41
CA GLY A 113 -10.26 3.52 -9.71
C GLY A 113 -9.61 4.84 -9.30
N SER A 114 -8.39 4.79 -8.75
CA SER A 114 -7.59 5.98 -8.43
C SER A 114 -7.29 6.82 -9.67
N GLY A 115 -6.96 6.19 -10.80
CA GLY A 115 -6.79 6.90 -12.08
C GLY A 115 -8.05 7.65 -12.52
N ILE A 116 -9.22 7.03 -12.39
CA ILE A 116 -10.51 7.65 -12.70
C ILE A 116 -10.77 8.86 -11.77
N ILE A 117 -10.50 8.72 -10.47
CA ILE A 117 -10.65 9.81 -9.50
C ILE A 117 -9.71 10.98 -9.86
N GLY A 118 -8.44 10.70 -10.16
CA GLY A 118 -7.46 11.71 -10.57
C GLY A 118 -7.90 12.49 -11.80
N PHE A 119 -8.42 11.80 -12.82
CA PHE A 119 -8.99 12.43 -14.00
C PHE A 119 -10.10 13.43 -13.63
N PHE A 120 -11.08 13.00 -12.85
CA PHE A 120 -12.22 13.86 -12.49
C PHE A 120 -11.88 14.98 -11.50
N ALA A 121 -10.90 14.77 -10.62
CA ALA A 121 -10.43 15.78 -9.68
C ALA A 121 -9.84 16.99 -10.41
N VAL A 122 -9.12 16.76 -11.51
CA VAL A 122 -8.46 17.82 -12.29
C VAL A 122 -9.39 18.37 -13.38
N LYS A 123 -10.22 17.54 -14.02
CA LYS A 123 -11.10 17.94 -15.15
C LYS A 123 -11.96 19.16 -14.90
N LYS A 124 -12.50 19.34 -13.69
CA LYS A 124 -13.35 20.50 -13.35
C LYS A 124 -12.62 21.85 -13.52
N TYR A 125 -11.29 21.85 -13.45
CA TYR A 125 -10.45 23.06 -13.53
C TYR A 125 -9.60 23.13 -14.80
N SER A 126 -9.71 22.14 -15.69
CA SER A 126 -8.89 22.06 -16.88
C SER A 126 -9.58 22.67 -18.09
N LYS A 127 -8.83 23.46 -18.85
CA LYS A 127 -9.16 23.93 -20.20
C LYS A 127 -8.72 22.92 -21.27
N THR A 128 -7.89 21.94 -20.91
CA THR A 128 -7.40 20.86 -21.80
C THR A 128 -7.80 19.47 -21.31
N THR A 129 -7.73 18.47 -22.19
CA THR A 129 -7.87 17.04 -21.80
C THR A 129 -6.54 16.42 -21.36
N ILE A 130 -5.43 17.14 -21.57
CA ILE A 130 -4.09 16.65 -21.25
C ILE A 130 -3.93 16.54 -19.73
N ALA A 131 -4.32 17.56 -18.97
CA ALA A 131 -4.21 17.54 -17.50
C ALA A 131 -5.03 16.45 -16.82
N PRO A 132 -6.29 16.22 -17.18
CA PRO A 132 -7.04 15.09 -16.63
C PRO A 132 -6.41 13.73 -16.96
N LEU A 133 -5.95 13.50 -18.21
CA LEU A 133 -5.30 12.24 -18.59
C LEU A 133 -3.98 12.04 -17.83
N PHE A 134 -3.18 13.10 -17.70
CA PHE A 134 -1.93 13.03 -16.97
C PHE A 134 -2.16 12.85 -15.46
N ALA A 135 -3.20 13.46 -14.90
CA ALA A 135 -3.63 13.20 -13.53
C ALA A 135 -4.02 11.73 -13.31
N ALA A 136 -4.74 11.12 -14.28
CA ALA A 136 -5.08 9.70 -14.22
C ALA A 136 -3.83 8.83 -14.16
N PHE A 137 -2.86 9.08 -15.03
CA PHE A 137 -1.57 8.39 -15.00
C PHE A 137 -0.85 8.56 -13.66
N LEU A 138 -0.72 9.78 -13.15
CA LEU A 138 0.02 10.06 -11.91
C LEU A 138 -0.67 9.48 -10.67
N PHE A 139 -2.00 9.44 -10.63
CA PHE A 139 -2.75 8.80 -9.55
C PHE A 139 -2.52 7.29 -9.55
N MET A 140 -2.56 6.63 -10.72
CA MET A 140 -2.19 5.22 -10.82
C MET A 140 -0.72 5.00 -10.43
N LEU A 141 0.18 5.92 -10.79
CA LEU A 141 1.59 5.86 -10.44
C LEU A 141 1.84 5.96 -8.93
N CYS A 142 0.93 6.55 -8.15
CA CYS A 142 1.03 6.60 -6.68
C CYS A 142 0.93 5.21 -6.02
N HIS A 143 0.35 4.23 -6.72
CA HIS A 143 0.34 2.82 -6.29
C HIS A 143 1.66 2.11 -6.60
N TRP A 144 2.45 2.64 -7.54
CA TRP A 144 3.55 1.94 -8.19
C TRP A 144 4.87 2.04 -7.40
N ARG A 145 4.81 1.85 -6.07
CA ARG A 145 6.01 1.89 -5.18
C ARG A 145 7.01 0.79 -5.54
N TYR A 146 6.51 -0.41 -5.81
CA TYR A 146 7.35 -1.60 -6.01
C TYR A 146 7.26 -2.21 -7.41
N GLY A 147 6.43 -1.65 -8.28
CA GLY A 147 6.36 -2.07 -9.67
C GLY A 147 5.49 -3.29 -9.96
N TYR A 148 4.73 -3.77 -8.98
CA TYR A 148 3.90 -4.97 -9.08
C TYR A 148 2.49 -4.76 -8.51
N VAL A 149 1.61 -5.72 -8.77
CA VAL A 149 0.30 -5.89 -8.15
C VAL A 149 0.42 -7.02 -7.13
N SER A 150 -0.05 -6.82 -5.91
CA SER A 150 0.04 -7.82 -4.84
C SER A 150 -1.25 -7.88 -4.01
N ALA A 151 -1.33 -8.88 -3.12
CA ALA A 151 -2.32 -9.00 -2.06
C ALA A 151 -1.99 -8.17 -0.80
N ALA A 152 -1.23 -7.09 -0.95
CA ALA A 152 -1.02 -6.11 0.12
C ALA A 152 -2.24 -5.15 0.22
N PRO A 153 -2.60 -4.68 1.43
CA PRO A 153 -3.76 -3.80 1.64
C PRO A 153 -3.57 -2.36 1.13
N ASP A 154 -2.35 -2.01 0.72
CA ASP A 154 -1.93 -0.67 0.31
C ASP A 154 -2.81 -0.05 -0.79
N ASP A 155 -3.08 -0.83 -1.84
CA ASP A 155 -3.80 -0.33 -3.01
C ASP A 155 -5.24 0.03 -2.66
N LEU A 156 -5.92 -0.84 -1.91
CA LEU A 156 -7.27 -0.58 -1.41
C LEU A 156 -7.30 0.65 -0.50
N GLY A 157 -6.34 0.75 0.43
CA GLY A 157 -6.25 1.87 1.35
C GLY A 157 -6.06 3.22 0.64
N LEU A 158 -5.22 3.26 -0.40
CA LEU A 158 -5.02 4.45 -1.22
C LEU A 158 -6.30 4.84 -1.99
N LEU A 159 -7.00 3.87 -2.61
CA LEU A 159 -8.27 4.14 -3.28
C LEU A 159 -9.31 4.72 -2.30
N LEU A 160 -9.45 4.11 -1.11
CA LEU A 160 -10.38 4.57 -0.08
C LEU A 160 -10.04 5.99 0.41
N LEU A 161 -8.76 6.30 0.59
CA LEU A 161 -8.31 7.65 0.92
C LEU A 161 -8.72 8.64 -0.17
N MET A 162 -8.47 8.32 -1.44
CA MET A 162 -8.82 9.20 -2.57
C MET A 162 -10.34 9.39 -2.71
N LEU A 163 -11.14 8.34 -2.52
CA LEU A 163 -12.60 8.41 -2.49
C LEU A 163 -13.10 9.29 -1.34
N THR A 164 -12.46 9.22 -0.18
CA THR A 164 -12.76 10.04 0.99
C THR A 164 -12.51 11.52 0.70
N LEU A 165 -11.32 11.85 0.18
CA LEU A 165 -10.95 13.22 -0.19
C LEU A 165 -11.84 13.77 -1.31
N TYR A 166 -12.06 13.01 -2.37
CA TYR A 166 -12.91 13.41 -3.48
C TYR A 166 -14.35 13.64 -3.03
N GLY A 167 -14.89 12.74 -2.20
CA GLY A 167 -16.24 12.87 -1.64
C GLY A 167 -16.39 14.09 -0.72
N ALA A 168 -15.36 14.42 0.07
CA ALA A 168 -15.35 15.61 0.92
C ALA A 168 -15.51 16.92 0.13
N ALA A 169 -14.99 16.95 -1.10
CA ALA A 169 -15.02 18.11 -1.98
C ALA A 169 -16.04 17.99 -3.13
N SER A 170 -16.90 16.97 -3.13
CA SER A 170 -17.88 16.75 -4.20
C SER A 170 -19.22 17.40 -3.87
N GLU A 171 -19.77 18.17 -4.82
CA GLU A 171 -21.10 18.74 -4.73
C GLU A 171 -22.23 17.70 -4.81
N LYS A 172 -21.93 16.49 -5.31
CA LYS A 172 -22.91 15.41 -5.47
C LYS A 172 -23.20 14.64 -4.17
N ILE A 173 -22.34 14.79 -3.16
CA ILE A 173 -22.48 14.06 -1.90
C ILE A 173 -23.26 14.91 -0.91
N LYS A 174 -24.49 14.47 -0.58
CA LYS A 174 -25.39 15.19 0.34
C LYS A 174 -24.98 15.06 1.81
N TYR A 175 -24.62 13.85 2.25
CA TYR A 175 -24.25 13.56 3.64
C TYR A 175 -22.73 13.43 3.81
N LYS A 176 -22.00 14.51 3.49
CA LYS A 176 -20.52 14.49 3.41
C LYS A 176 -19.85 14.03 4.69
N CYS A 177 -20.29 14.53 5.85
CA CYS A 177 -19.72 14.12 7.12
C CYS A 177 -19.82 12.59 7.31
N VAL A 178 -20.97 11.98 6.98
CA VAL A 178 -21.15 10.52 7.06
C VAL A 178 -20.27 9.80 6.06
N TRP A 179 -20.24 10.24 4.79
CA TRP A 179 -19.38 9.67 3.76
C TRP A 179 -17.90 9.66 4.18
N CYS A 180 -17.41 10.80 4.65
CA CYS A 180 -16.04 10.94 5.10
C CYS A 180 -15.76 10.12 6.36
N SER A 181 -16.69 10.04 7.31
CA SER A 181 -16.55 9.18 8.49
C SER A 181 -16.41 7.71 8.09
N VAL A 182 -17.29 7.20 7.22
CA VAL A 182 -17.21 5.84 6.65
C VAL A 182 -15.85 5.61 5.99
N GLY A 183 -15.44 6.52 5.09
CA GLY A 183 -14.16 6.43 4.41
C GLY A 183 -12.95 6.41 5.37
N ILE A 184 -12.91 7.30 6.36
CA ILE A 184 -11.83 7.37 7.35
C ILE A 184 -11.74 6.09 8.18
N THR A 185 -12.88 5.54 8.61
CA THR A 185 -12.89 4.28 9.36
C THR A 185 -12.47 3.10 8.52
N LEU A 186 -12.95 2.99 7.27
CA LEU A 186 -12.50 1.94 6.35
C LEU A 186 -11.00 2.06 6.04
N CYS A 187 -10.48 3.27 5.86
CA CYS A 187 -9.05 3.53 5.74
C CYS A 187 -8.27 2.95 6.92
N PHE A 188 -8.66 3.26 8.16
CA PHE A 188 -8.00 2.74 9.36
C PHE A 188 -8.01 1.21 9.43
N TYR A 189 -9.14 0.58 9.14
CA TYR A 189 -9.27 -0.89 9.15
C TYR A 189 -8.75 -1.58 7.88
N THR A 190 -8.20 -0.82 6.92
CA THR A 190 -7.44 -1.37 5.79
C THR A 190 -5.94 -1.34 6.09
N LYS A 191 -5.43 -0.18 6.54
CA LYS A 191 -4.05 0.01 7.01
C LYS A 191 -3.99 1.21 7.94
N GLN A 192 -3.41 1.06 9.13
CA GLN A 192 -3.66 1.98 10.25
C GLN A 192 -3.32 3.45 9.92
N TYR A 193 -2.22 3.70 9.21
CA TYR A 193 -1.79 5.08 8.91
C TYR A 193 -2.70 5.82 7.92
N PHE A 194 -3.57 5.14 7.16
CA PHE A 194 -4.54 5.85 6.31
C PHE A 194 -5.57 6.65 7.13
N VAL A 195 -5.65 6.44 8.45
CA VAL A 195 -6.41 7.31 9.37
C VAL A 195 -6.00 8.77 9.27
N PHE A 196 -4.77 9.07 8.83
CA PHE A 196 -4.32 10.44 8.61
C PHE A 196 -5.12 11.18 7.53
N ALA A 197 -5.93 10.50 6.71
CA ALA A 197 -6.93 11.13 5.84
C ALA A 197 -7.94 12.01 6.63
N ALA A 198 -8.15 11.74 7.93
CA ALA A 198 -9.01 12.55 8.78
C ALA A 198 -8.51 14.00 8.93
N ILE A 199 -7.19 14.21 8.99
CA ILE A 199 -6.59 15.53 9.22
C ILE A 199 -6.93 16.53 8.09
N PRO A 200 -6.64 16.26 6.80
CA PRO A 200 -6.95 17.19 5.74
C PRO A 200 -8.45 17.42 5.56
N VAL A 201 -9.27 16.38 5.71
CA VAL A 201 -10.74 16.52 5.62
C VAL A 201 -11.26 17.41 6.74
N PHE A 202 -10.83 17.18 7.98
CA PHE A 202 -11.23 17.98 9.13
C PHE A 202 -10.79 19.44 8.98
N VAL A 203 -9.52 19.69 8.63
CA VAL A 203 -9.00 21.05 8.46
C VAL A 203 -9.71 21.77 7.31
N TYR A 204 -9.94 21.09 6.18
CA TYR A 204 -10.71 21.65 5.07
C TYR A 204 -12.12 22.04 5.50
N MET A 205 -12.83 21.15 6.20
CA MET A 205 -14.15 21.44 6.74
C MET A 205 -14.12 22.59 7.75
N LEU A 206 -13.11 22.65 8.61
CA LEU A 206 -12.95 23.71 9.59
C LEU A 206 -12.79 25.09 8.93
N LEU A 207 -12.07 25.15 7.81
CA LEU A 207 -11.80 26.39 7.07
C LEU A 207 -13.04 26.97 6.36
N TYR A 208 -14.04 26.15 6.01
CA TYR A 208 -15.30 26.66 5.43
C TYR A 208 -16.50 26.64 6.40
N SER A 209 -16.58 25.66 7.32
CA SER A 209 -17.68 25.50 8.29
C SER A 209 -17.26 24.74 9.55
N ARG A 210 -17.13 25.45 10.68
CA ARG A 210 -16.87 24.85 12.01
C ARG A 210 -17.91 23.80 12.41
N LYS A 211 -19.16 24.00 12.00
CA LYS A 211 -20.28 23.08 12.31
C LYS A 211 -20.09 21.74 11.61
N GLU A 212 -19.69 21.75 10.34
CA GLU A 212 -19.42 20.51 9.59
C GLU A 212 -18.17 19.81 10.13
N ALA A 213 -17.12 20.54 10.48
CA ALA A 213 -15.93 19.95 11.12
C ALA A 213 -16.26 19.25 12.45
N LEU A 214 -17.08 19.87 13.29
CA LEU A 214 -17.52 19.26 14.55
C LEU A 214 -18.42 18.04 14.30
N ARG A 215 -19.33 18.10 13.31
CA ARG A 215 -20.17 16.94 12.93
C ARG A 215 -19.32 15.78 12.45
N LEU A 216 -18.36 16.03 11.56
CA LEU A 216 -17.40 15.02 11.11
C LEU A 216 -16.68 14.39 12.31
N PHE A 217 -16.13 15.21 13.21
CA PHE A 217 -15.42 14.72 14.39
C PHE A 217 -16.30 13.80 15.25
N LEU A 218 -17.51 14.25 15.61
CA LEU A 218 -18.41 13.48 16.47
C LEU A 218 -18.89 12.18 15.81
N ILE A 219 -19.23 12.21 14.52
CA ILE A 219 -19.69 11.02 13.78
C ILE A 219 -18.54 10.03 13.64
N THR A 220 -17.36 10.48 13.21
CA THR A 220 -16.17 9.62 13.08
C THR A 220 -15.77 9.01 14.42
N LEU A 221 -15.78 9.79 15.50
CA LEU A 221 -15.47 9.30 16.84
C LEU A 221 -16.49 8.24 17.29
N GLY A 222 -17.78 8.56 17.22
CA GLY A 222 -18.84 7.63 17.62
C GLY A 222 -18.81 6.32 16.81
N MET A 223 -18.56 6.40 15.51
CA MET A 223 -18.48 5.23 14.64
C MET A 223 -17.24 4.38 14.92
N ASN A 224 -16.06 4.98 15.14
CA ASN A 224 -14.87 4.22 15.51
C ASN A 224 -15.00 3.58 16.90
N ILE A 225 -15.63 4.26 17.87
CA ILE A 225 -15.95 3.65 19.17
C ILE A 225 -16.90 2.47 18.99
N ALA A 226 -17.96 2.60 18.18
CA ALA A 226 -18.90 1.52 17.94
C ALA A 226 -18.24 0.32 17.26
N VAL A 227 -17.44 0.55 16.22
CA VAL A 227 -16.70 -0.53 15.53
C VAL A 227 -15.67 -1.16 16.47
N ALA A 228 -14.92 -0.35 17.23
CA ALA A 228 -13.97 -0.86 18.20
C ALA A 228 -14.64 -1.69 19.31
N ALA A 229 -15.82 -1.28 19.77
CA ALA A 229 -16.61 -2.05 20.74
C ALA A 229 -17.02 -3.41 20.16
N VAL A 230 -17.56 -3.45 18.93
CA VAL A 230 -17.91 -4.71 18.24
C VAL A 230 -16.69 -5.60 18.06
N ILE A 231 -15.56 -5.05 17.61
CA ILE A 231 -14.31 -5.82 17.47
C ILE A 231 -13.87 -6.36 18.83
N THR A 232 -13.95 -5.56 19.90
CA THR A 232 -13.50 -5.99 21.22
C THR A 232 -14.39 -7.10 21.79
N THR A 233 -15.71 -7.08 21.49
CA THR A 233 -16.63 -8.10 21.97
C THR A 233 -16.60 -9.37 21.12
N GLU A 234 -16.62 -9.23 19.80
CA GLU A 234 -16.69 -10.37 18.87
C GLU A 234 -15.31 -10.97 18.60
N TRP A 235 -14.28 -10.13 18.49
CA TRP A 235 -12.91 -10.46 18.09
C TRP A 235 -11.87 -9.98 19.12
N PRO A 236 -11.95 -10.46 20.38
CA PRO A 236 -11.15 -9.93 21.49
C PRO A 236 -9.63 -10.05 21.30
N LEU A 237 -9.15 -10.92 20.40
CA LEU A 237 -7.72 -11.07 20.12
C LEU A 237 -7.21 -10.12 19.03
N TYR A 238 -8.10 -9.40 18.32
CA TYR A 238 -7.71 -8.53 17.20
C TYR A 238 -6.66 -7.49 17.61
N TRP A 239 -6.88 -6.76 18.69
CA TRP A 239 -5.98 -5.68 19.11
C TRP A 239 -4.57 -6.19 19.42
N MET A 240 -4.44 -7.41 19.95
CA MET A 240 -3.14 -8.02 20.20
C MET A 240 -2.49 -8.47 18.89
N ARG A 241 -3.24 -9.18 18.06
CA ARG A 241 -2.72 -9.72 16.80
C ARG A 241 -2.33 -8.63 15.79
N ALA A 242 -3.03 -7.49 15.80
CA ALA A 242 -2.85 -6.39 14.84
C ALA A 242 -2.04 -5.19 15.36
N PHE A 243 -1.76 -5.10 16.67
CA PHE A 243 -0.97 -3.99 17.24
C PHE A 243 0.15 -4.46 18.15
N ALA A 244 -0.11 -5.36 19.10
CA ALA A 244 0.93 -5.81 20.04
C ALA A 244 2.09 -6.49 19.30
N PHE A 245 1.78 -7.37 18.35
CA PHE A 245 2.81 -8.05 17.56
C PHE A 245 3.47 -7.16 16.50
N THR A 246 2.86 -6.03 16.12
CA THR A 246 3.56 -5.00 15.34
C THR A 246 4.69 -4.38 16.16
N TYR A 247 4.55 -4.20 17.48
CA TYR A 247 5.63 -3.66 18.33
C TYR A 247 6.76 -4.68 18.57
N ILE A 248 6.42 -5.97 18.62
CA ILE A 248 7.38 -7.07 18.79
C ILE A 248 8.12 -7.33 17.47
N GLY A 249 7.38 -7.46 16.37
CA GLY A 249 7.88 -7.81 15.05
C GLY A 249 8.55 -6.69 14.27
N ALA A 250 8.09 -5.45 14.45
CA ALA A 250 8.64 -4.33 13.69
C ALA A 250 10.08 -3.96 14.09
N GLY A 251 10.67 -4.62 15.09
CA GLY A 251 12.02 -4.34 15.56
C GLY A 251 12.21 -2.84 15.71
N ILE A 252 11.91 -2.28 16.88
CA ILE A 252 12.23 -0.88 17.22
C ILE A 252 13.76 -0.58 17.09
N GLY A 253 14.57 -1.52 16.56
CA GLY A 253 15.92 -1.33 16.01
C GLY A 253 16.01 -0.65 14.63
N GLY A 254 14.91 -0.45 13.90
CA GLY A 254 14.88 0.47 12.75
C GLY A 254 14.99 1.91 13.23
N GLY A 255 16.21 2.42 13.42
CA GLY A 255 16.44 3.72 14.04
C GLY A 255 15.60 4.82 13.39
N PHE A 256 14.73 5.47 14.17
CA PHE A 256 13.95 6.64 13.76
C PHE A 256 14.89 7.81 13.44
N LYS A 257 15.48 7.79 12.25
CA LYS A 257 16.45 8.79 11.82
C LYS A 257 15.73 9.87 11.03
N PHE A 258 15.90 11.12 11.47
CA PHE A 258 15.39 12.26 10.70
C PHE A 258 16.04 12.35 9.31
N SER A 259 17.26 11.84 9.15
CA SER A 259 17.92 11.74 7.83
C SER A 259 17.13 10.86 6.86
N THR A 260 16.58 9.71 7.29
CA THR A 260 15.73 8.86 6.47
C THR A 260 14.56 9.65 5.89
N PHE A 261 13.88 10.45 6.71
CA PHE A 261 12.78 11.30 6.26
C PHE A 261 13.24 12.27 5.15
N LEU A 262 14.41 12.89 5.30
CA LEU A 262 14.95 13.82 4.31
C LEU A 262 15.37 13.09 3.02
N ASP A 263 15.94 11.90 3.12
CA ASP A 263 16.37 11.10 1.97
C ASP A 263 15.17 10.64 1.14
N GLN A 264 14.12 10.14 1.80
CA GLN A 264 12.86 9.77 1.15
C GLN A 264 12.19 10.98 0.50
N LEU A 265 12.17 12.13 1.18
CA LEU A 265 11.60 13.36 0.63
C LEU A 265 12.39 13.85 -0.59
N ASN A 266 13.73 13.85 -0.53
CA ASN A 266 14.59 14.22 -1.63
C ASN A 266 14.36 13.31 -2.84
N TYR A 267 14.34 12.00 -2.63
CA TYR A 267 14.06 11.04 -3.68
C TYR A 267 12.70 11.31 -4.36
N LEU A 268 11.67 11.61 -3.56
CA LEU A 268 10.35 11.95 -4.08
C LEU A 268 10.35 13.25 -4.89
N ILE A 269 11.02 14.29 -4.37
CA ILE A 269 11.16 15.57 -5.08
C ILE A 269 11.83 15.36 -6.42
N TYR A 270 12.88 14.53 -6.49
CA TYR A 270 13.53 14.21 -7.75
C TYR A 270 12.65 13.40 -8.70
N THR A 271 11.87 12.44 -8.18
CA THR A 271 10.93 11.61 -8.96
C THR A 271 9.82 12.46 -9.58
N PHE A 272 9.30 13.44 -8.84
CA PHE A 272 8.20 14.32 -9.25
C PHE A 272 8.65 15.77 -9.48
N ALA A 273 9.90 15.99 -9.87
CA ALA A 273 10.52 17.32 -9.94
C ALA A 273 9.71 18.32 -10.76
N GLY A 274 9.12 17.86 -11.88
CA GLY A 274 8.25 18.69 -12.71
C GLY A 274 7.01 19.21 -11.97
N LEU A 275 6.35 18.37 -11.16
CA LEU A 275 5.19 18.77 -10.37
C LEU A 275 5.57 19.77 -9.28
N PHE A 276 6.65 19.51 -8.56
CA PHE A 276 7.15 20.43 -7.52
C PHE A 276 7.56 21.79 -8.12
N ALA A 277 8.23 21.79 -9.28
CA ALA A 277 8.56 23.01 -9.99
C ALA A 277 7.31 23.84 -10.31
N ILE A 278 6.23 23.22 -10.80
CA ILE A 278 4.96 23.93 -11.07
C ILE A 278 4.39 24.55 -9.79
N VAL A 279 4.36 23.81 -8.68
CA VAL A 279 3.84 24.31 -7.40
C VAL A 279 4.65 25.52 -6.94
N VAL A 280 5.98 25.43 -6.99
CA VAL A 280 6.89 26.53 -6.63
C VAL A 280 6.67 27.74 -7.53
N THR A 281 6.60 27.56 -8.86
CA THR A 281 6.30 28.63 -9.81
C THR A 281 4.96 29.30 -9.52
N ALA A 282 3.91 28.51 -9.24
CA ALA A 282 2.59 29.02 -8.90
C ALA A 282 2.60 29.87 -7.63
N ILE A 283 3.34 29.45 -6.60
CA ILE A 283 3.53 30.22 -5.36
C ILE A 283 4.24 31.55 -5.67
N PHE A 284 5.35 31.54 -6.42
CA PHE A 284 6.06 32.76 -6.80
C PHE A 284 5.18 33.75 -7.58
N MET A 285 4.41 33.26 -8.54
CA MET A 285 3.46 34.09 -9.28
C MET A 285 2.38 34.68 -8.38
N ALA A 286 1.83 33.89 -7.45
CA ALA A 286 0.82 34.36 -6.51
C ALA A 286 1.39 35.47 -5.60
N VAL A 287 2.60 35.30 -5.09
CA VAL A 287 3.31 36.33 -4.29
C VAL A 287 3.56 37.59 -5.11
N ARG A 288 4.04 37.46 -6.35
CA ARG A 288 4.29 38.60 -7.26
C ARG A 288 3.00 39.36 -7.57
N LYS A 289 1.90 38.64 -7.84
CA LYS A 289 0.59 39.24 -8.10
C LYS A 289 0.10 40.02 -6.87
N ARG A 290 0.21 39.44 -5.67
CA ARG A 290 -0.16 40.13 -4.41
C ARG A 290 0.65 41.41 -4.21
N LYS A 291 1.98 41.35 -4.38
CA LYS A 291 2.85 42.53 -4.31
C LYS A 291 2.41 43.63 -5.30
N LYS A 292 2.07 43.26 -6.54
CA LYS A 292 1.59 44.20 -7.56
C LYS A 292 0.24 44.83 -7.20
N THR A 293 -0.66 44.07 -6.58
CA THR A 293 -2.01 44.54 -6.20
C THR A 293 -2.07 45.29 -4.88
N GLY A 294 -0.95 45.41 -4.13
CA GLY A 294 -0.93 46.05 -2.79
C GLY A 294 -1.75 45.32 -1.72
N ASN A 295 -2.39 44.19 -2.05
CA ASN A 295 -3.26 43.48 -1.13
C ASN A 295 -2.43 42.55 -0.23
N THR A 296 -2.18 43.00 0.99
CA THR A 296 -1.45 42.25 2.04
C THR A 296 -2.37 41.33 2.85
N SER A 297 -3.69 41.41 2.69
CA SER A 297 -4.61 40.59 3.49
C SER A 297 -4.65 39.14 2.98
N CYS A 298 -4.27 38.20 3.85
CA CYS A 298 -4.36 36.75 3.59
C CYS A 298 -5.70 36.19 4.10
N LYS A 299 -6.83 36.84 3.79
CA LYS A 299 -8.16 36.25 4.08
C LYS A 299 -8.53 35.29 2.96
N VAL A 300 -8.01 34.07 3.01
CA VAL A 300 -8.42 33.00 2.09
C VAL A 300 -9.71 32.37 2.62
N LYS A 301 -10.85 32.74 2.05
CA LYS A 301 -12.11 32.04 2.31
C LYS A 301 -12.14 30.78 1.44
N VAL A 302 -11.98 29.62 2.06
CA VAL A 302 -12.10 28.34 1.37
C VAL A 302 -13.57 28.12 1.01
N GLN A 303 -13.82 27.77 -0.25
CA GLN A 303 -15.17 27.43 -0.71
C GLN A 303 -15.46 25.95 -0.45
N GLU A 304 -16.72 25.65 -0.14
CA GLU A 304 -17.23 24.29 -0.14
C GLU A 304 -17.18 23.73 -1.58
N ASN A 305 -16.97 22.42 -1.74
CA ASN A 305 -16.92 21.72 -3.02
C ASN A 305 -15.72 22.07 -3.91
N ASP A 306 -14.58 22.38 -3.27
CA ASP A 306 -13.35 22.77 -3.97
C ASP A 306 -12.23 21.76 -3.69
N ILE A 307 -12.09 20.79 -4.59
CA ILE A 307 -11.05 19.75 -4.49
C ILE A 307 -9.65 20.35 -4.61
N PHE A 308 -9.47 21.44 -5.35
CA PHE A 308 -8.19 22.15 -5.40
C PHE A 308 -7.83 22.73 -4.02
N ALA A 309 -8.79 23.36 -3.32
CA ALA A 309 -8.55 23.87 -1.98
C ALA A 309 -8.27 22.76 -0.96
N LEU A 310 -9.02 21.64 -1.01
CA LEU A 310 -8.75 20.47 -0.18
C LEU A 310 -7.36 19.88 -0.46
N SER A 311 -6.95 19.77 -1.72
CA SER A 311 -5.61 19.30 -2.08
C SER A 311 -4.51 20.25 -1.60
N VAL A 312 -4.70 21.58 -1.64
CA VAL A 312 -3.76 22.52 -1.02
C VAL A 312 -3.66 22.30 0.50
N VAL A 313 -4.80 22.15 1.18
CA VAL A 313 -4.83 21.85 2.63
C VAL A 313 -4.08 20.55 2.90
N SER A 314 -4.39 19.49 2.18
CA SER A 314 -3.75 18.18 2.30
C SER A 314 -2.24 18.25 2.08
N SER A 315 -1.78 18.94 1.04
CA SER A 315 -0.35 19.09 0.76
C SER A 315 0.41 19.79 1.89
N ILE A 316 -0.25 20.65 2.68
CA ILE A 316 0.36 21.38 3.80
C ILE A 316 0.28 20.56 5.09
N VAL A 317 -0.91 20.09 5.47
CA VAL A 317 -1.13 19.47 6.79
C VAL A 317 -0.50 18.08 6.90
N MET A 318 -0.30 17.39 5.77
CA MET A 318 0.32 16.05 5.77
C MET A 318 1.82 16.07 6.03
N ILE A 319 2.49 17.22 5.95
CA ILE A 319 3.94 17.32 6.23
C ILE A 319 4.25 16.85 7.66
N ALA A 320 3.43 17.24 8.64
CA ALA A 320 3.63 16.89 10.04
C ALA A 320 3.54 15.36 10.30
N PRO A 321 2.45 14.64 9.96
CA PRO A 321 2.39 13.20 10.16
C PRO A 321 3.47 12.47 9.34
N LEU A 322 3.76 12.90 8.12
CA LEU A 322 4.85 12.31 7.30
C LEU A 322 6.23 12.49 7.94
N SER A 323 6.48 13.60 8.62
CA SER A 323 7.74 13.82 9.35
C SER A 323 7.94 12.90 10.56
N ILE A 324 6.86 12.26 11.03
CA ILE A 324 6.86 11.30 12.13
C ILE A 324 7.02 9.89 11.55
N ILE A 325 6.12 9.47 10.67
CA ILE A 325 6.09 8.10 10.14
C ILE A 325 7.16 7.83 9.07
N GLY A 326 7.58 8.85 8.32
CA GLY A 326 8.61 8.76 7.28
C GLY A 326 10.04 8.55 7.80
N ARG A 327 10.20 8.42 9.12
CA ARG A 327 11.47 8.04 9.77
C ARG A 327 11.67 6.52 9.79
N ASN A 328 10.66 5.74 9.40
CA ASN A 328 10.73 4.28 9.33
C ASN A 328 11.37 3.86 7.99
N ASP A 329 12.49 3.14 8.08
CA ASP A 329 13.26 2.62 6.93
C ASP A 329 12.50 1.50 6.17
N GLY A 330 11.61 0.74 6.82
CA GLY A 330 10.86 -0.37 6.21
C GLY A 330 9.80 0.05 5.19
N ALA A 331 9.45 1.33 5.14
CA ALA A 331 8.37 1.87 4.32
C ALA A 331 8.84 2.88 3.25
N LEU A 332 10.04 2.68 2.67
CA LEU A 332 10.64 3.50 1.60
C LEU A 332 9.60 4.10 0.63
N MET A 333 9.31 5.39 0.78
CA MET A 333 8.37 6.21 -0.02
C MET A 333 6.87 5.91 0.10
N SER A 334 6.45 4.80 0.71
CA SER A 334 5.03 4.39 0.75
C SER A 334 4.14 5.49 1.29
N TYR A 335 4.51 6.04 2.45
CA TYR A 335 3.72 7.06 3.11
C TYR A 335 3.54 8.31 2.24
N TYR A 336 4.56 8.72 1.49
CA TYR A 336 4.50 9.92 0.67
C TYR A 336 3.66 9.70 -0.59
N LEU A 337 3.90 8.59 -1.30
CA LEU A 337 3.13 8.24 -2.51
C LEU A 337 1.64 8.11 -2.17
N GLN A 338 1.32 7.47 -1.05
CA GLN A 338 -0.05 7.12 -0.70
C GLN A 338 -0.80 8.21 0.10
N LEU A 339 -0.12 9.05 0.89
CA LEU A 339 -0.80 10.07 1.71
C LEU A 339 -0.65 11.51 1.18
N TRP A 340 0.25 11.77 0.23
CA TRP A 340 0.64 13.14 -0.11
C TRP A 340 0.67 13.46 -1.61
N VAL A 341 1.32 12.61 -2.41
CA VAL A 341 1.62 12.94 -3.82
C VAL A 341 0.37 13.20 -4.63
N HIS A 342 -0.71 12.45 -4.41
CA HIS A 342 -1.99 12.67 -5.11
C HIS A 342 -2.52 14.10 -4.94
N SER A 343 -2.32 14.72 -3.77
CA SER A 343 -2.72 16.11 -3.52
C SER A 343 -1.78 17.10 -4.23
N VAL A 344 -0.48 16.82 -4.26
CA VAL A 344 0.51 17.60 -5.02
C VAL A 344 0.19 17.57 -6.52
N VAL A 345 -0.20 16.42 -7.06
CA VAL A 345 -0.62 16.25 -8.46
C VAL A 345 -1.78 17.17 -8.79
N VAL A 346 -2.85 17.16 -8.00
CA VAL A 346 -4.02 18.05 -8.23
C VAL A 346 -3.59 19.51 -8.19
N VAL A 347 -2.83 19.92 -7.17
CA VAL A 347 -2.39 21.32 -7.04
C VAL A 347 -1.53 21.74 -8.23
N ALA A 348 -0.56 20.93 -8.62
CA ALA A 348 0.34 21.22 -9.72
C ALA A 348 -0.42 21.35 -11.05
N LEU A 349 -1.25 20.36 -11.40
CA LEU A 349 -1.94 20.33 -12.69
C LEU A 349 -3.02 21.42 -12.80
N VAL A 350 -3.74 21.72 -11.72
CA VAL A 350 -4.70 22.84 -11.71
C VAL A 350 -3.97 24.18 -11.83
N CYS A 351 -2.83 24.35 -11.15
CA CYS A 351 -2.00 25.55 -11.32
C CYS A 351 -1.47 25.69 -12.76
N MET A 352 -1.07 24.57 -13.39
CA MET A 352 -0.66 24.55 -14.79
C MET A 352 -1.79 24.98 -15.72
N GLU A 353 -2.99 24.44 -15.55
CA GLU A 353 -4.16 24.81 -16.36
C GLU A 353 -4.57 26.29 -16.18
N ARG A 354 -4.39 26.85 -14.97
CA ARG A 354 -4.58 28.28 -14.71
C ARG A 354 -3.53 29.18 -15.37
N MET A 355 -2.37 28.63 -15.72
CA MET A 355 -1.32 29.33 -16.49
C MET A 355 -1.54 29.30 -18.00
N LYS A 356 -2.54 28.55 -18.50
CA LYS A 356 -2.85 28.52 -19.93
C LYS A 356 -3.23 29.94 -20.41
N PRO A 357 -2.58 30.45 -21.48
CA PRO A 357 -2.90 31.74 -22.10
C PRO A 357 -4.40 31.88 -22.46
N GLU A 358 -4.91 33.11 -22.48
CA GLU A 358 -6.28 33.42 -22.93
C GLU A 358 -6.42 33.25 -24.45
N ASP A 359 -7.66 33.26 -24.94
CA ASP A 359 -8.05 32.81 -26.29
C ASP A 359 -7.51 33.65 -27.47
N ASP A 360 -6.78 34.74 -27.21
CA ASP A 360 -6.01 35.50 -28.21
C ASP A 360 -4.50 35.55 -27.85
N PRO A 361 -3.80 34.39 -27.79
CA PRO A 361 -2.45 34.36 -27.29
C PRO A 361 -1.44 34.71 -28.38
N VAL A 362 -0.45 35.53 -28.03
CA VAL A 362 0.81 35.60 -28.77
C VAL A 362 1.34 34.17 -28.91
N LEU A 363 1.57 33.72 -30.15
CA LEU A 363 2.02 32.37 -30.53
C LEU A 363 3.10 31.79 -29.58
N LEU A 364 4.02 32.65 -29.15
CA LEU A 364 5.11 32.34 -28.23
C LEU A 364 4.61 31.82 -26.86
N HIS A 365 3.58 32.43 -26.28
CA HIS A 365 3.06 32.01 -24.97
C HIS A 365 2.41 30.63 -25.02
N GLU A 366 1.72 30.33 -26.11
CA GLU A 366 1.10 29.03 -26.31
C GLU A 366 2.15 27.95 -26.60
N ALA A 367 3.15 28.26 -27.42
CA ALA A 367 4.30 27.37 -27.66
C ALA A 367 5.06 27.06 -26.36
N VAL A 368 5.29 28.08 -25.51
CA VAL A 368 5.92 27.90 -24.18
C VAL A 368 5.06 27.02 -23.28
N TYR A 369 3.73 27.23 -23.26
CA TYR A 369 2.82 26.42 -22.46
C TYR A 369 2.86 24.94 -22.88
N VAL A 370 2.71 24.65 -24.19
CA VAL A 370 2.74 23.28 -24.72
C VAL A 370 4.10 22.62 -24.49
N THR A 371 5.20 23.36 -24.70
CA THR A 371 6.57 22.85 -24.48
C THR A 371 6.82 22.54 -23.01
N ALA A 372 6.41 23.43 -22.10
CA ALA A 372 6.52 23.20 -20.66
C ALA A 372 5.71 21.97 -20.24
N TYR A 373 4.49 21.82 -20.77
CA TYR A 373 3.64 20.67 -20.50
C TYR A 373 4.28 19.37 -20.99
N ALA A 374 4.76 19.35 -22.23
CA ALA A 374 5.46 18.20 -22.81
C ALA A 374 6.73 17.85 -22.03
N ALA A 375 7.52 18.85 -21.62
CA ALA A 375 8.72 18.64 -20.81
C ALA A 375 8.39 18.05 -19.44
N ILE A 376 7.37 18.57 -18.75
CA ILE A 376 6.94 18.03 -17.45
C ILE A 376 6.45 16.59 -17.59
N MET A 377 5.62 16.31 -18.61
CA MET A 377 5.17 14.94 -18.88
C MET A 377 6.34 14.02 -19.17
N ALA A 378 7.24 14.41 -20.07
CA ALA A 378 8.41 13.61 -20.43
C ALA A 378 9.33 13.37 -19.23
N LEU A 379 9.63 14.40 -18.44
CA LEU A 379 10.45 14.27 -17.23
C LEU A 379 9.79 13.39 -16.18
N THR A 380 8.48 13.53 -15.97
CA THR A 380 7.77 12.73 -14.96
C THR A 380 7.60 11.28 -15.41
N VAL A 381 7.41 11.03 -16.71
CA VAL A 381 7.42 9.68 -17.28
C VAL A 381 8.82 9.07 -17.19
N TYR A 382 9.85 9.82 -17.58
CA TYR A 382 11.24 9.37 -17.54
C TYR A 382 11.70 9.05 -16.11
N PHE A 383 11.52 9.98 -15.17
CA PHE A 383 11.88 9.74 -13.77
C PHE A 383 10.92 8.80 -13.08
N GLY A 384 9.63 8.82 -13.40
CA GLY A 384 8.65 7.90 -12.88
C GLY A 384 9.01 6.46 -13.22
N PHE A 385 9.22 6.13 -14.50
CA PHE A 385 9.62 4.77 -14.91
C PHE A 385 11.10 4.44 -14.63
N GLY A 386 11.99 5.44 -14.59
CA GLY A 386 13.42 5.22 -14.34
C GLY A 386 13.79 5.13 -12.87
N ARG A 387 12.96 5.67 -11.97
CA ARG A 387 13.17 5.60 -10.51
C ARG A 387 12.20 4.65 -9.83
N LEU A 388 10.92 4.63 -10.23
CA LEU A 388 10.01 3.62 -9.70
C LEU A 388 10.37 2.27 -10.32
N PRO A 389 10.70 1.29 -9.48
CA PRO A 389 11.23 0.04 -9.93
C PRO A 389 10.17 -0.70 -10.73
N LEU A 390 10.64 -1.45 -11.71
CA LEU A 390 9.82 -2.22 -12.62
C LEU A 390 10.17 -3.68 -12.41
N HIS A 391 9.35 -4.38 -11.63
CA HIS A 391 9.60 -5.78 -11.39
C HIS A 391 8.85 -6.65 -12.41
N THR A 392 9.64 -7.43 -13.14
CA THR A 392 9.16 -8.51 -14.00
C THR A 392 10.20 -9.61 -13.85
N LEU A 393 9.77 -10.82 -13.50
CA LEU A 393 10.68 -11.92 -13.30
C LEU A 393 11.48 -12.20 -14.59
N THR A 394 12.80 -12.32 -14.46
CA THR A 394 13.67 -12.76 -15.55
C THR A 394 13.42 -14.25 -15.85
N PRO A 395 13.79 -14.76 -17.04
CA PRO A 395 13.66 -16.19 -17.33
C PRO A 395 14.37 -17.10 -16.33
N GLU A 396 15.48 -16.64 -15.76
CA GLU A 396 16.22 -17.33 -14.71
C GLU A 396 15.46 -17.35 -13.39
N GLU A 397 14.93 -16.20 -12.95
CA GLU A 397 14.10 -16.12 -11.75
C GLU A 397 12.83 -16.98 -11.87
N VAL A 398 12.19 -17.02 -13.05
CA VAL A 398 11.07 -17.93 -13.33
C VAL A 398 11.51 -19.39 -13.25
N ALA A 399 12.72 -19.72 -13.73
CA ALA A 399 13.26 -21.08 -13.64
C ALA A 399 13.53 -21.48 -12.17
N ASN A 400 14.04 -20.57 -11.34
CA ASN A 400 14.24 -20.78 -9.91
C ASN A 400 12.91 -21.06 -9.20
N TRP A 401 11.88 -20.26 -9.48
CA TRP A 401 10.53 -20.50 -8.94
C TRP A 401 9.96 -21.86 -9.36
N LYS A 402 10.12 -22.24 -10.63
CA LYS A 402 9.70 -23.57 -11.11
C LYS A 402 10.45 -24.69 -10.41
N LYS A 403 11.77 -24.56 -10.28
CA LYS A 403 12.64 -25.53 -9.60
C LYS A 403 12.23 -25.69 -8.13
N ALA A 404 11.93 -24.59 -7.43
CA ALA A 404 11.43 -24.64 -6.06
C ALA A 404 10.10 -25.40 -5.94
N TYR A 405 9.15 -25.16 -6.86
CA TYR A 405 7.88 -25.90 -6.89
C TYR A 405 8.03 -27.35 -7.33
N GLU A 406 9.04 -27.68 -8.13
CA GLU A 406 9.39 -29.07 -8.45
C GLU A 406 9.91 -29.81 -7.21
N TYR A 407 10.71 -29.16 -6.34
CA TYR A 407 11.10 -29.74 -5.06
C TYR A 407 9.89 -29.99 -4.16
N THR A 408 9.03 -29.00 -3.95
CA THR A 408 7.85 -29.19 -3.10
C THR A 408 6.91 -30.25 -3.68
N ALA A 409 6.79 -30.36 -5.01
CA ALA A 409 6.04 -31.42 -5.66
C ALA A 409 6.66 -32.81 -5.46
N LYS A 410 7.98 -32.93 -5.64
CA LYS A 410 8.70 -34.20 -5.50
C LYS A 410 8.52 -34.75 -4.09
N TYR A 411 8.68 -33.91 -3.07
CA TYR A 411 8.65 -34.34 -1.68
C TYR A 411 7.23 -34.43 -1.09
N SER A 412 6.20 -33.89 -1.75
CA SER A 412 4.84 -33.91 -1.19
C SER A 412 4.23 -35.30 -1.07
N ASP A 413 4.71 -36.28 -1.85
CA ASP A 413 4.20 -37.65 -1.82
C ASP A 413 4.82 -38.50 -0.69
N HIS A 414 5.85 -37.97 -0.03
CA HIS A 414 6.66 -38.70 0.96
C HIS A 414 6.39 -38.31 2.42
N GLY A 415 5.61 -37.23 2.65
CA GLY A 415 5.34 -36.71 3.98
C GLY A 415 4.81 -35.28 3.96
N ASP A 416 4.72 -34.70 5.15
CA ASP A 416 4.34 -33.29 5.29
C ASP A 416 5.49 -32.39 4.83
N ILE A 417 5.18 -31.18 4.37
CA ILE A 417 6.18 -30.17 4.02
C ILE A 417 6.07 -29.00 4.99
N PHE A 418 7.20 -28.50 5.46
CA PHE A 418 7.26 -27.20 6.13
C PHE A 418 7.62 -26.11 5.10
N TYR A 419 6.66 -25.25 4.81
CA TYR A 419 6.78 -24.17 3.83
C TYR A 419 7.28 -22.88 4.49
N SER A 420 8.33 -22.32 3.89
CA SER A 420 8.78 -20.96 4.16
C SER A 420 7.73 -19.93 3.72
N ARG A 421 7.86 -18.68 4.17
CA ARG A 421 6.91 -17.59 3.81
C ARG A 421 6.83 -17.41 2.30
N SER A 422 7.97 -17.51 1.62
CA SER A 422 8.09 -17.38 0.16
C SER A 422 7.39 -18.51 -0.61
N LEU A 423 7.24 -19.70 -0.01
CA LEU A 423 6.64 -20.87 -0.65
C LEU A 423 5.21 -21.16 -0.17
N ALA A 424 4.66 -20.34 0.73
CA ALA A 424 3.34 -20.54 1.31
C ALA A 424 2.20 -20.66 0.28
N TYR A 425 2.31 -19.99 -0.87
CA TYR A 425 1.33 -20.08 -1.96
C TYR A 425 1.15 -21.52 -2.46
N ASP A 426 2.26 -22.26 -2.60
CA ASP A 426 2.22 -23.67 -3.01
C ASP A 426 1.63 -24.55 -1.90
N GLY A 427 1.95 -24.26 -0.63
CA GLY A 427 1.31 -24.89 0.53
C GLY A 427 -0.22 -24.73 0.53
N PHE A 428 -0.72 -23.51 0.28
CA PHE A 428 -2.17 -23.27 0.17
C PHE A 428 -2.82 -24.07 -0.96
N ALA A 429 -2.15 -24.15 -2.12
CA ALA A 429 -2.66 -24.84 -3.29
C ALA A 429 -2.73 -26.37 -3.08
N ARG A 430 -1.71 -26.93 -2.42
CA ARG A 430 -1.61 -28.38 -2.17
C ARG A 430 -2.38 -28.85 -0.95
N LYS A 431 -2.60 -27.97 0.03
CA LYS A 431 -3.17 -28.31 1.35
C LYS A 431 -2.42 -29.47 2.02
N ASN A 432 -1.11 -29.51 1.83
CA ASN A 432 -0.22 -30.48 2.46
C ASN A 432 0.72 -29.71 3.40
N GLY A 433 1.04 -30.29 4.56
CA GLY A 433 2.01 -29.71 5.48
C GLY A 433 1.57 -28.43 6.19
N GLU A 434 2.57 -27.65 6.59
CA GLU A 434 2.43 -26.49 7.47
C GLU A 434 3.22 -25.32 6.88
N TRP A 435 2.72 -24.10 7.05
CA TRP A 435 3.30 -22.90 6.49
C TRP A 435 3.31 -21.79 7.55
N MET A 436 4.41 -21.05 7.62
CA MET A 436 4.45 -19.80 8.38
C MET A 436 4.19 -18.67 7.39
N CYS A 437 3.19 -17.84 7.65
CA CYS A 437 2.73 -16.82 6.70
C CYS A 437 2.70 -15.42 7.30
N GLY A 438 2.74 -15.29 8.62
CA GLY A 438 2.77 -14.01 9.33
C GLY A 438 3.89 -13.95 10.35
N HIS A 439 3.61 -13.24 11.43
CA HIS A 439 4.57 -12.96 12.50
C HIS A 439 4.57 -14.07 13.57
N GLU A 440 4.07 -15.28 13.27
CA GLU A 440 4.01 -16.36 14.27
C GLU A 440 5.41 -16.80 14.72
N GLY A 441 6.42 -16.67 13.85
CA GLY A 441 7.83 -16.90 14.18
C GLY A 441 8.46 -15.80 15.04
N GLU A 442 7.83 -14.63 15.12
CA GLU A 442 8.30 -13.46 15.86
C GLU A 442 7.70 -13.37 17.28
N VAL A 443 6.74 -14.25 17.60
CA VAL A 443 6.14 -14.33 18.94
C VAL A 443 6.83 -15.41 19.74
N ASP A 444 7.85 -15.00 20.51
CA ASP A 444 8.64 -15.89 21.35
C ASP A 444 8.54 -15.56 22.85
N SER A 445 9.32 -16.27 23.67
CA SER A 445 9.37 -16.03 25.12
C SER A 445 9.84 -14.62 25.52
N GLU A 446 10.49 -13.87 24.64
CA GLU A 446 10.97 -12.50 24.89
C GLU A 446 9.92 -11.43 24.51
N ALA A 447 8.86 -11.81 23.80
CA ALA A 447 7.77 -10.94 23.36
C ALA A 447 7.16 -10.06 24.47
N GLU A 448 6.97 -10.59 25.68
CA GLU A 448 6.47 -9.80 26.82
C GLU A 448 7.47 -8.71 27.25
N GLY A 449 8.77 -9.03 27.24
CA GLY A 449 9.84 -8.09 27.57
C GLY A 449 9.89 -6.93 26.58
N HIS A 450 9.80 -7.22 25.28
CA HIS A 450 9.77 -6.19 24.24
C HIS A 450 8.62 -5.20 24.38
N ILE A 451 7.42 -5.65 24.79
CA ILE A 451 6.27 -4.77 25.02
C ILE A 451 6.47 -3.87 26.25
N VAL A 452 7.02 -4.43 27.33
CA VAL A 452 7.34 -3.66 28.54
C VAL A 452 8.42 -2.62 28.26
N ASP A 453 9.47 -2.98 27.52
CA ASP A 453 10.55 -2.07 27.11
C ASP A 453 10.05 -0.94 26.21
N ALA A 454 9.01 -1.20 25.40
CA ALA A 454 8.30 -0.18 24.63
C ALA A 454 7.42 0.75 25.48
N GLY A 455 7.31 0.53 26.79
CA GLY A 455 6.55 1.35 27.73
C GLY A 455 5.04 1.12 27.67
N ILE A 456 4.59 -0.01 27.13
CA ILE A 456 3.17 -0.33 27.00
C ILE A 456 2.73 -1.22 28.19
N PRO A 457 1.71 -0.82 28.97
CA PRO A 457 1.21 -1.64 30.07
C PRO A 457 0.62 -2.97 29.56
N LEU A 458 1.06 -4.10 30.13
CA LEU A 458 0.60 -5.43 29.74
C LEU A 458 -0.90 -5.63 29.96
N GLU A 459 -1.51 -4.85 30.86
CA GLU A 459 -2.95 -4.88 31.15
C GLU A 459 -3.81 -4.47 29.94
N VAL A 460 -3.24 -3.75 28.97
CA VAL A 460 -3.89 -3.43 27.70
C VAL A 460 -4.03 -4.67 26.81
N PHE A 461 -3.23 -5.70 27.04
CA PHE A 461 -3.16 -6.92 26.25
C PHE A 461 -3.39 -8.20 27.09
N PRO A 462 -4.60 -8.43 27.63
CA PRO A 462 -4.87 -9.51 28.57
C PRO A 462 -4.68 -10.94 28.02
N TYR A 463 -4.65 -11.11 26.69
CA TYR A 463 -4.44 -12.40 26.03
C TYR A 463 -3.01 -12.59 25.49
N LEU A 464 -2.10 -11.64 25.73
CA LEU A 464 -0.73 -11.72 25.21
C LEU A 464 -0.01 -12.98 25.71
N ARG A 465 0.00 -13.22 27.02
CA ARG A 465 0.66 -14.39 27.61
C ARG A 465 0.09 -15.72 27.10
N PRO A 466 -1.25 -15.93 27.06
CA PRO A 466 -1.83 -17.10 26.39
C PRO A 466 -1.37 -17.26 24.94
N LEU A 467 -1.30 -16.18 24.16
CA LEU A 467 -0.86 -16.23 22.77
C LEU A 467 0.62 -16.59 22.65
N VAL A 468 1.49 -16.02 23.49
CA VAL A 468 2.92 -16.37 23.53
C VAL A 468 3.09 -17.84 23.84
N ASN A 469 2.43 -18.34 24.89
CA ASN A 469 2.50 -19.76 25.27
C ASN A 469 1.99 -20.69 24.16
N GLN A 470 0.93 -20.30 23.44
CA GLN A 470 0.41 -21.06 22.31
C GLN A 470 1.44 -21.14 21.17
N ASN A 471 2.04 -20.00 20.79
CA ASN A 471 3.05 -19.96 19.73
C ASN A 471 4.29 -20.78 20.13
N GLU A 472 4.78 -20.65 21.36
CA GLU A 472 5.90 -21.46 21.86
C GLU A 472 5.62 -22.96 21.85
N THR A 473 4.44 -23.38 22.32
CA THR A 473 4.03 -24.79 22.28
C THR A 473 3.99 -25.31 20.85
N PHE A 474 3.45 -24.51 19.92
CA PHE A 474 3.42 -24.86 18.50
C PHE A 474 4.83 -24.97 17.91
N ARG A 475 5.73 -24.02 18.18
CA ARG A 475 7.14 -24.06 17.73
C ARG A 475 7.86 -25.31 18.22
N GLN A 476 7.68 -25.68 19.48
CA GLN A 476 8.24 -26.92 20.03
C GLN A 476 7.67 -28.15 19.33
N GLY A 477 6.36 -28.16 19.03
CA GLY A 477 5.70 -29.19 18.23
C GLY A 477 6.30 -29.33 16.82
N LEU A 478 6.59 -28.22 16.15
CA LEU A 478 7.26 -28.20 14.83
C LEU A 478 8.61 -28.91 14.87
N VAL A 479 9.46 -28.55 15.84
CA VAL A 479 10.80 -29.15 16.01
C VAL A 479 10.69 -30.63 16.36
N GLN A 480 9.75 -31.00 17.25
CA GLN A 480 9.52 -32.41 17.59
C GLN A 480 9.05 -33.22 16.38
N LYS A 481 8.20 -32.64 15.53
CA LYS A 481 7.71 -33.27 14.29
C LYS A 481 8.86 -33.49 13.30
N ALA A 482 9.78 -32.52 13.18
CA ALA A 482 11.00 -32.67 12.39
C ALA A 482 11.91 -33.77 12.95
N ALA A 483 12.19 -33.78 14.25
CA ALA A 483 12.99 -34.81 14.92
C ALA A 483 12.38 -36.22 14.83
N SER A 484 11.06 -36.30 14.63
CA SER A 484 10.34 -37.55 14.38
C SER A 484 10.27 -37.94 12.89
N HIS A 485 11.01 -37.24 12.03
CA HIS A 485 11.13 -37.50 10.58
C HIS A 485 9.80 -37.46 9.82
N ARG A 486 8.83 -36.67 10.30
CA ARG A 486 7.51 -36.54 9.67
C ARG A 486 7.46 -35.53 8.52
N TYR A 487 8.44 -34.63 8.46
CA TYR A 487 8.60 -33.76 7.30
C TYR A 487 9.40 -34.49 6.22
N SER A 488 8.87 -34.54 5.00
CA SER A 488 9.65 -34.98 3.84
C SER A 488 10.54 -33.86 3.31
N LEU A 489 10.13 -32.60 3.52
CA LEU A 489 10.87 -31.42 3.14
C LEU A 489 10.66 -30.28 4.15
N ILE A 490 11.74 -29.61 4.52
CA ILE A 490 11.74 -28.39 5.33
C ILE A 490 12.35 -27.27 4.50
N THR A 491 11.66 -26.13 4.44
CA THR A 491 12.12 -24.93 3.73
C THR A 491 12.12 -23.70 4.63
N PHE A 492 13.15 -22.87 4.52
CA PHE A 492 13.26 -21.59 5.26
C PHE A 492 14.21 -20.62 4.55
N GLU A 493 14.00 -19.32 4.76
CA GLU A 493 14.88 -18.24 4.26
C GLU A 493 16.18 -18.09 5.09
N THR A 494 17.35 -17.94 4.45
CA THR A 494 18.67 -17.94 5.12
C THR A 494 18.91 -16.77 6.09
N GLU A 495 18.44 -15.57 5.76
CA GLU A 495 18.76 -14.34 6.51
C GLU A 495 17.71 -13.96 7.57
N ASP A 496 16.75 -14.85 7.83
CA ASP A 496 15.65 -14.54 8.71
C ASP A 496 15.87 -15.13 10.11
N ALA A 497 16.23 -14.24 11.05
CA ALA A 497 16.50 -14.58 12.45
C ALA A 497 15.29 -15.16 13.19
N PHE A 498 14.10 -15.17 12.56
CA PHE A 498 12.81 -15.46 13.19
C PHE A 498 12.14 -16.71 12.64
N THR A 499 12.92 -17.60 12.02
CA THR A 499 12.45 -18.90 11.54
C THR A 499 12.55 -19.97 12.62
N VAL A 500 11.53 -20.83 12.71
CA VAL A 500 11.53 -21.98 13.64
C VAL A 500 12.63 -22.99 13.27
N PHE A 501 12.90 -23.11 11.97
CA PHE A 501 13.96 -23.96 11.45
C PHE A 501 15.12 -23.11 10.94
N ASN A 502 16.33 -23.55 11.28
CA ASN A 502 17.58 -23.06 10.72
C ASN A 502 18.49 -24.25 10.38
N GLU A 503 19.67 -23.98 9.82
CA GLU A 503 20.64 -25.00 9.44
C GLU A 503 21.02 -25.93 10.60
N THR A 504 21.22 -25.38 11.80
CA THR A 504 21.55 -26.16 13.00
C THR A 504 20.42 -27.10 13.38
N VAL A 505 19.19 -26.59 13.49
CA VAL A 505 18.01 -27.39 13.85
C VAL A 505 17.76 -28.51 12.84
N CYS A 506 17.88 -28.21 11.54
CA CYS A 506 17.69 -29.22 10.50
C CYS A 506 18.74 -30.32 10.56
N LYS A 507 20.01 -29.96 10.77
CA LYS A 507 21.12 -30.93 10.93
C LYS A 507 20.96 -31.79 12.18
N ASP A 508 20.57 -31.20 13.30
CA ASP A 508 20.33 -31.91 14.56
C ASP A 508 19.17 -32.91 14.43
N CYS A 509 18.18 -32.61 13.58
CA CYS A 509 17.08 -33.50 13.23
C CYS A 509 17.41 -34.50 12.09
N GLY A 510 18.66 -34.55 11.61
CA GLY A 510 19.11 -35.50 10.60
C GLY A 510 18.85 -35.11 9.14
N TYR A 511 18.33 -33.92 8.86
CA TYR A 511 18.08 -33.44 7.50
C TYR A 511 19.37 -32.88 6.87
N LYS A 512 19.50 -33.07 5.55
CA LYS A 512 20.60 -32.52 4.75
C LYS A 512 20.07 -31.46 3.81
N CYS A 513 20.85 -30.39 3.64
CA CYS A 513 20.57 -29.37 2.64
C CYS A 513 20.72 -30.01 1.25
N ILE A 514 19.62 -30.07 0.50
CA ILE A 514 19.60 -30.63 -0.85
C ILE A 514 19.76 -29.55 -1.92
N ASP A 515 19.37 -28.32 -1.62
CA ASP A 515 19.53 -27.17 -2.51
C ASP A 515 19.37 -25.83 -1.78
N LYS A 516 19.84 -24.77 -2.43
CA LYS A 516 19.59 -23.37 -2.06
C LYS A 516 19.16 -22.62 -3.31
N ILE A 517 17.99 -22.00 -3.28
CA ILE A 517 17.39 -21.35 -4.44
C ILE A 517 17.07 -19.91 -4.10
N GLU A 518 17.58 -18.99 -4.91
CA GLU A 518 17.23 -17.57 -4.84
C GLU A 518 15.86 -17.34 -5.48
N LEU A 519 14.90 -16.92 -4.65
CA LEU A 519 13.55 -16.57 -5.07
C LEU A 519 13.37 -15.05 -5.03
N GLN A 520 12.96 -14.50 -6.16
CA GLN A 520 12.69 -13.08 -6.31
C GLN A 520 11.23 -12.79 -5.94
N LEU A 521 11.04 -11.98 -4.89
CA LEU A 521 9.74 -11.49 -4.42
C LEU A 521 9.74 -9.97 -4.55
N GLY A 522 9.17 -9.47 -5.64
CA GLY A 522 9.16 -8.04 -5.90
C GLY A 522 10.58 -7.51 -6.11
N LEU A 523 11.09 -6.66 -5.22
CA LEU A 523 12.44 -6.08 -5.34
C LEU A 523 13.48 -6.78 -4.48
N MET A 524 13.07 -7.77 -3.70
CA MET A 524 13.93 -8.47 -2.78
C MET A 524 14.14 -9.89 -3.26
N THR A 525 15.38 -10.36 -3.15
CA THR A 525 15.77 -11.73 -3.41
C THR A 525 15.95 -12.42 -2.07
N TYR A 526 15.35 -13.59 -1.92
CA TYR A 526 15.48 -14.41 -0.71
C TYR A 526 16.11 -15.75 -1.08
N GLU A 527 17.22 -16.10 -0.45
CA GLU A 527 17.77 -17.45 -0.55
C GLU A 527 16.94 -18.39 0.32
N VAL A 528 16.22 -19.30 -0.34
CA VAL A 528 15.45 -20.34 0.34
C VAL A 528 16.25 -21.63 0.35
N GLN A 529 16.46 -22.19 1.53
CA GLN A 529 17.14 -23.48 1.69
C GLN A 529 16.13 -24.62 1.71
N PHE A 530 16.50 -25.73 1.09
CA PHE A 530 15.69 -26.96 1.03
C PHE A 530 16.42 -28.06 1.79
N TYR A 531 15.75 -28.66 2.77
CA TYR A 531 16.28 -29.74 3.60
C TYR A 531 15.39 -30.98 3.51
N ALA A 532 16.00 -32.14 3.27
CA ALA A 532 15.33 -33.44 3.23
C ALA A 532 16.19 -34.52 3.89
N LEU A 533 15.57 -35.65 4.24
CA LEU A 533 16.30 -36.86 4.65
C LEU A 533 16.87 -37.56 3.41
N GLU A 534 17.98 -38.28 3.55
CA GLU A 534 18.61 -39.01 2.42
C GLU A 534 17.73 -40.13 1.84
N ASP A 535 16.77 -40.61 2.63
CA ASP A 535 15.92 -41.75 2.30
C ASP A 535 14.65 -41.37 1.50
N TYR A 536 14.48 -40.08 1.13
CA TYR A 536 13.32 -39.55 0.38
C TYR A 536 13.63 -39.07 -1.05
#